data_AF-A0A7X3U1V8-F1
#
_entry.id   AF-A0A7X3U1V8-F1
#
_cell.length_a   1.000
_cell.length_b   1.000
_cell.length_c   1.000
_cell.angle_alpha   90.00
_cell.angle_beta   90.00
_cell.angle_gamma   90.00
#
_symmetry.space_group_name_H-M   'P 1'
#
loop_
_entity.id
_entity.type
_entity.pdbx_description
1 polymer ?
#
loop_
_entity_poly.entity_id
_entity_poly.type
_entity_poly.pdbx_seq_one_letter_code
_entity_poly.pdbx_strand_id
1 'polypeptide(L)'
;MAMAGMGGNVPPGLRLSWFVYRGPANVTFDPPLIKTWEDTRSSSSSPWSGEFEPPPVPEGNRWLARATFSEPGTYVLRCITSDGALTTHTDVTFEVSE
;
A
#
# COMPACT_ATOMS: atom_id res chain seq x y z
N MET A 1 9.24 7.56 -2.55
CA MET A 1 8.75 8.48 -3.60
C MET A 1 7.61 7.76 -4.32
N ALA A 2 6.35 8.12 -4.01
CA ALA A 2 5.18 7.55 -4.69
C ALA A 2 4.77 8.53 -5.79
N MET A 3 4.95 8.13 -7.04
CA MET A 3 4.55 8.92 -8.21
C MET A 3 3.27 8.30 -8.76
N ALA A 4 2.16 9.02 -8.62
CA ALA A 4 1.01 8.82 -9.49
C ALA A 4 1.35 9.48 -10.83
N GLY A 5 1.33 8.71 -11.91
CA GLY A 5 1.54 9.20 -13.27
C GLY A 5 0.84 8.30 -14.29
N MET A 6 -0.24 8.84 -14.87
CA MET A 6 -0.98 8.49 -16.10
C MET A 6 -0.88 7.08 -16.74
N GLY A 7 -2.07 6.49 -17.02
CA GLY A 7 -2.38 6.04 -18.38
C GLY A 7 -2.92 4.61 -18.59
N GLY A 8 -2.97 3.76 -17.57
CA GLY A 8 -3.55 2.42 -17.66
C GLY A 8 -4.99 2.36 -17.13
N ASN A 9 -5.85 1.55 -17.76
CA ASN A 9 -7.17 1.21 -17.22
C ASN A 9 -6.98 0.41 -15.93
N VAL A 10 -6.88 1.09 -14.77
CA VAL A 10 -6.80 0.41 -13.48
C VAL A 10 -8.17 -0.21 -13.20
N PRO A 11 -8.28 -1.52 -12.96
CA PRO A 11 -9.58 -2.16 -12.70
C PRO A 11 -10.31 -1.48 -11.54
N PRO A 12 -11.64 -1.30 -11.64
CA PRO A 12 -12.43 -0.82 -10.51
C PRO A 12 -12.33 -1.81 -9.35
N GLY A 13 -12.22 -1.30 -8.13
CA GLY A 13 -12.05 -2.15 -6.95
C GLY A 13 -11.39 -1.41 -5.80
N LEU A 14 -11.93 -1.60 -4.59
CA LEU A 14 -11.40 -0.99 -3.39
C LEU A 14 -10.09 -1.67 -2.99
N ARG A 15 -9.01 -0.91 -3.02
CA ARG A 15 -7.67 -1.36 -2.65
C ARG A 15 -7.07 -0.44 -1.61
N LEU A 16 -6.27 -1.04 -0.73
CA LEU A 16 -5.57 -0.37 0.35
C LEU A 16 -4.12 -0.86 0.38
N SER A 17 -3.19 0.08 0.52
CA SER A 17 -1.77 -0.20 0.65
C SER A 17 -1.13 0.71 1.70
N TRP A 18 -0.10 0.19 2.36
CA TRP A 18 0.77 0.92 3.27
C TRP A 18 2.19 0.92 2.75
N PHE A 19 2.93 1.99 3.05
CA PHE A 19 4.37 2.04 2.85
C PHE A 19 5.01 3.01 3.84
N VAL A 20 6.32 2.88 4.02
CA VAL A 20 7.12 3.82 4.80
C VAL A 20 7.24 5.12 4.01
N TYR A 21 6.60 6.17 4.50
CA TYR A 21 6.73 7.51 3.93
C TYR A 21 7.99 8.21 4.44
N ARG A 22 8.27 8.07 5.75
CA ARG A 22 9.50 8.51 6.43
C ARG A 22 9.87 7.52 7.52
N GLY A 23 11.15 7.34 7.79
CA GLY A 23 11.64 6.49 8.87
C GLY A 23 13.11 6.12 8.68
N PRO A 24 13.77 5.62 9.73
CA PRO A 24 15.19 5.26 9.68
C PRO A 24 15.46 3.93 8.95
N ALA A 25 14.48 3.03 8.91
CA ALA A 25 14.63 1.70 8.31
C ALA A 25 13.37 1.25 7.56
N ASN A 26 13.44 0.06 6.94
CA ASN A 26 12.30 -0.55 6.27
C ASN A 26 11.30 -1.13 7.29
N VAL A 27 10.03 -1.14 6.90
CA VAL A 27 8.93 -1.80 7.63
C VAL A 27 8.35 -2.87 6.72
N THR A 28 8.16 -4.07 7.26
CA THR A 28 7.52 -5.18 6.53
C THR A 28 6.05 -5.25 6.88
N PHE A 29 5.23 -5.63 5.90
CA PHE A 29 3.77 -5.68 6.04
C PHE A 29 3.24 -7.07 5.70
N ASP A 30 2.28 -7.54 6.50
CA ASP A 30 1.58 -8.81 6.32
C ASP A 30 0.05 -8.59 6.40
N PRO A 31 -0.73 -8.92 5.35
CA PRO A 31 -0.30 -9.53 4.08
C PRO A 31 0.57 -8.58 3.24
N PRO A 32 1.34 -9.11 2.26
CA PRO A 32 2.04 -8.28 1.29
C PRO A 32 1.06 -7.33 0.60
N LEU A 33 1.41 -6.05 0.57
CA LEU A 33 0.50 -5.00 0.12
C LEU A 33 0.64 -4.74 -1.38
N ILE A 34 -0.45 -4.29 -1.98
CA ILE A 34 -0.51 -3.94 -3.40
C ILE A 34 0.48 -2.78 -3.66
N LYS A 35 1.29 -2.90 -4.72
CA LYS A 35 2.25 -1.86 -5.07
C LYS A 35 1.53 -0.55 -5.37
N THR A 36 2.09 0.54 -4.85
CA THR A 36 1.56 1.90 -5.03
C THR A 36 2.20 2.65 -6.19
N TRP A 37 2.95 1.97 -7.05
CA TRP A 37 3.61 2.53 -8.23
C TRP A 37 3.41 1.63 -9.43
N GLU A 38 3.52 2.21 -10.62
CA GLU A 38 3.31 1.50 -11.88
C GLU A 38 4.40 0.43 -12.11
N ASP A 39 3.95 -0.80 -12.23
CA ASP A 39 4.78 -1.95 -12.61
C ASP A 39 3.93 -2.91 -13.45
N THR A 40 4.17 -2.92 -14.76
CA THR A 40 3.38 -3.69 -15.74
C THR A 40 3.88 -5.13 -15.91
N ARG A 41 4.93 -5.53 -15.18
CA ARG A 41 5.46 -6.89 -15.23
C ARG A 41 4.43 -7.90 -14.73
N SER A 42 4.31 -9.03 -15.44
CA SER A 42 3.55 -10.21 -15.00
C SER A 42 3.94 -10.61 -13.58
N SER A 43 2.98 -11.09 -12.79
CA SER A 43 3.11 -11.46 -11.37
C SER A 43 3.52 -10.33 -10.39
N SER A 44 3.66 -9.09 -10.83
CA SER A 44 3.77 -7.96 -9.91
C SER A 44 2.42 -7.75 -9.22
N SER A 45 2.37 -7.70 -7.89
CA SER A 45 1.18 -7.31 -7.10
C SER A 45 0.81 -5.84 -7.33
N SER A 46 0.69 -5.45 -8.58
CA SER A 46 0.62 -4.09 -9.11
C SER A 46 -0.70 -3.95 -9.84
N PRO A 47 -1.49 -2.90 -9.57
CA PRO A 47 -2.74 -2.61 -10.28
C PRO A 47 -2.59 -2.45 -11.81
N TRP A 48 -1.36 -2.34 -12.29
CA TRP A 48 -1.02 -2.16 -13.71
C TRP A 48 -0.49 -3.45 -14.37
N SER A 49 -0.38 -4.56 -13.63
CA SER A 49 -0.09 -5.85 -14.25
C SER A 49 -1.37 -6.40 -14.89
N GLY A 50 -1.26 -6.98 -16.09
CA GLY A 50 -2.43 -7.49 -16.82
C GLY A 50 -3.16 -8.64 -16.13
N GLU A 51 -2.55 -9.22 -15.08
CA GLU A 51 -3.06 -10.33 -14.27
C GLU A 51 -3.55 -9.86 -12.89
N PHE A 52 -3.62 -8.55 -12.64
CA PHE A 52 -4.02 -8.02 -11.36
C PHE A 52 -5.52 -8.23 -11.11
N GLU A 53 -5.83 -9.08 -10.13
CA GLU A 53 -7.17 -9.18 -9.55
C GLU A 53 -7.19 -8.42 -8.22
N PRO A 54 -8.08 -7.43 -8.03
CA PRO A 54 -8.23 -6.79 -6.73
C PRO A 54 -8.62 -7.82 -5.67
N PRO A 55 -8.06 -7.75 -4.45
CA PRO A 55 -8.47 -8.65 -3.39
C PRO A 55 -9.96 -8.46 -3.07
N PRO A 56 -10.66 -9.52 -2.63
CA PRO A 56 -12.03 -9.38 -2.17
C PRO A 56 -12.09 -8.38 -1.00
N VAL A 57 -13.24 -7.70 -0.88
CA VAL A 57 -13.48 -6.80 0.25
C VAL A 57 -13.37 -7.62 1.55
N PRO A 58 -12.54 -7.20 2.52
CA PRO A 58 -12.37 -7.93 3.77
C PRO A 58 -13.68 -8.03 4.55
N GLU A 59 -13.82 -9.10 5.34
CA GLU A 59 -14.96 -9.27 6.25
C GLU A 59 -15.15 -8.06 7.15
N GLY A 60 -16.41 -7.62 7.31
CA GLY A 60 -16.75 -6.46 8.12
C GLY A 60 -16.17 -5.14 7.60
N ASN A 61 -15.74 -5.07 6.34
CA ASN A 61 -15.15 -3.87 5.72
C ASN A 61 -13.91 -3.36 6.48
N ARG A 62 -13.11 -4.29 7.02
CA ARG A 62 -11.94 -3.99 7.87
C ARG A 62 -10.66 -4.53 7.27
N TRP A 63 -9.83 -3.62 6.75
CA TRP A 63 -8.47 -3.94 6.31
C TRP A 63 -7.54 -4.07 7.50
N LEU A 64 -6.91 -5.24 7.65
CA LEU A 64 -5.91 -5.51 8.66
C LEU A 64 -4.55 -5.68 7.98
N ALA A 65 -3.55 -4.95 8.48
CA ALA A 65 -2.16 -5.10 8.08
C ALA A 65 -1.30 -5.11 9.35
N ARG A 66 -0.43 -6.11 9.48
CA ARG A 66 0.60 -6.13 10.52
C ARG A 66 1.84 -5.44 9.98
N ALA A 67 2.31 -4.41 10.68
CA ALA A 67 3.57 -3.75 10.41
C ALA A 67 4.64 -4.26 11.39
N THR A 68 5.80 -4.66 10.87
CA THR A 68 6.95 -5.09 11.68
C THR A 68 8.12 -4.16 11.43
N PHE A 69 8.60 -3.52 12.50
CA PHE A 69 9.71 -2.57 12.50
C PHE A 69 11.00 -3.30 12.92
N SER A 70 12.09 -3.12 12.18
CA SER A 70 13.37 -3.78 12.47
C SER A 70 14.30 -2.97 13.37
N GLU A 71 14.04 -1.67 13.52
CA GLU A 71 14.88 -0.74 14.27
C GLU A 71 14.01 0.22 15.09
N PRO A 72 14.49 0.74 16.23
CA PRO A 72 13.86 1.85 16.93
C PRO A 72 13.88 3.15 16.10
N GLY A 73 12.92 4.03 16.37
CA GLY A 73 12.86 5.38 15.82
C GLY A 73 11.45 5.85 15.47
N THR A 74 11.37 7.05 14.91
CA THR A 74 10.12 7.67 14.47
C THR A 74 9.83 7.33 13.00
N TYR A 75 8.69 6.69 12.75
CA TYR A 75 8.22 6.32 11.43
C TYR A 75 6.94 7.07 11.07
N VAL A 76 6.82 7.49 9.82
CA VAL A 76 5.56 7.92 9.23
C VAL A 76 5.18 6.87 8.19
N LEU A 77 4.12 6.12 8.46
CA LEU A 77 3.54 5.18 7.51
C LEU A 77 2.37 5.86 6.80
N ARG A 78 2.34 5.77 5.47
CA ARG A 78 1.24 6.31 4.66
C ARG A 78 0.35 5.17 4.18
N CYS A 79 -0.93 5.24 4.52
CA CYS A 79 -1.98 4.43 3.94
C CYS A 79 -2.50 5.15 2.68
N ILE A 80 -2.59 4.44 1.55
CA ILE A 80 -3.28 4.91 0.36
C ILE A 80 -4.46 3.99 0.10
N THR A 81 -5.62 4.58 -0.16
CA THR A 81 -6.83 3.87 -0.59
C THR A 81 -7.28 4.39 -1.94
N SER A 82 -7.75 3.49 -2.79
CA SER A 82 -8.35 3.85 -4.08
C SER A 82 -9.46 2.89 -4.45
N ASP A 83 -10.49 3.39 -5.12
CA ASP A 83 -11.59 2.61 -5.71
C ASP A 83 -11.43 2.42 -7.24
N GLY A 84 -10.35 2.96 -7.82
CA GLY A 84 -10.11 2.96 -9.27
C GLY A 84 -10.37 4.32 -9.94
N ALA A 85 -11.17 5.19 -9.33
CA ALA A 85 -11.46 6.54 -9.83
C ALA A 85 -10.86 7.63 -8.93
N LEU A 86 -11.01 7.48 -7.61
CA LEU A 86 -10.48 8.38 -6.61
C LEU A 86 -9.36 7.69 -5.83
N THR A 87 -8.44 8.50 -5.32
CA THR A 87 -7.35 8.06 -4.45
C THR A 87 -7.23 9.03 -3.29
N THR A 88 -7.15 8.52 -2.07
CA THR A 88 -6.89 9.31 -0.86
C THR A 88 -5.81 8.65 -0.02
N HIS A 89 -5.24 9.40 0.91
CA HIS A 89 -4.19 8.90 1.80
C HIS A 89 -4.32 9.42 3.22
N THR A 90 -3.71 8.70 4.16
CA THR A 90 -3.60 9.08 5.57
C THR A 90 -2.23 8.71 6.09
N ASP A 91 -1.62 9.63 6.83
CA ASP A 91 -0.31 9.44 7.46
C ASP A 91 -0.51 9.09 8.94
N VAL A 92 0.20 8.07 9.42
CA VAL A 92 0.22 7.64 10.81
C VAL A 92 1.65 7.61 11.32
N THR A 93 1.90 8.30 12.43
CA THR A 93 3.21 8.34 13.08
C THR A 93 3.32 7.23 14.12
N PHE A 94 4.43 6.50 14.10
CA PHE A 94 4.80 5.47 15.06
C PHE A 94 6.12 5.84 15.72
N GLU A 95 6.15 5.82 17.05
CA GLU A 95 7.38 5.87 17.84
C GLU A 95 7.71 4.45 18.28
N VAL A 96 8.86 3.93 17.82
CA VAL A 96 9.32 2.57 18.14
C VAL A 96 10.53 2.69 19.06
N SER A 97 10.45 2.09 20.25
CA SER A 97 11.56 1.98 21.19
C SER A 97 12.13 0.55 21.22
N GLU A 98 13.30 0.39 21.83
CA GLU A 98 13.80 -0.93 22.26
C GLU A 98 12.85 -1.62 23.27
#